data_AF-A0A7L4RK49-F1
#
_entry.id   AF-A0A7L4RK49-F1
#
_cell.length_a   1.000
_cell.length_b   1.000
_cell.length_c   1.000
_cell.angle_alpha   90.00
_cell.angle_beta   90.00
_cell.angle_gamma   90.00
#
_symmetry.space_group_name_H-M   'P 1'
#
loop_
_entity.id
_entity.type
_entity.pdbx_description
1 polymer ?
#
loop_
_entity_poly.entity_id
_entity_poly.type
_entity_poly.pdbx_seq_one_letter_code
_entity_poly.pdbx_strand_id
1 'polypeptide(L)' 'MAIETCERCGGQTAKVVKCDYCSRRICNPCVKSSKRKKIDHRYICKGCWGSITKRSMYKSAN' A
#
# COMPACT_ATOMS: atom_id res chain seq x y z
N MET A 1 -3.12 -8.26 21.36
CA MET A 1 -2.53 -8.10 20.01
C MET A 1 -3.57 -7.39 19.15
N ALA A 2 -3.30 -6.18 18.67
CA ALA A 2 -4.26 -5.44 17.85
C ALA A 2 -4.30 -6.06 16.44
N ILE A 3 -5.44 -6.64 16.08
CA ILE A 3 -5.68 -7.19 14.75
C ILE A 3 -6.29 -6.06 13.93
N GLU A 4 -5.57 -5.58 12.93
CA GLU A 4 -6.03 -4.51 12.05
C GLU A 4 -6.71 -5.08 10.80
N THR A 5 -7.78 -4.42 10.35
CA THR A 5 -8.55 -4.88 9.19
C THR A 5 -8.05 -4.21 7.92
N CYS A 6 -7.83 -5.00 6.88
CA CYS A 6 -7.50 -4.50 5.55
C CYS A 6 -8.73 -3.88 4.88
N GLU A 7 -8.68 -2.60 4.58
CA GLU A 7 -9.77 -1.86 3.90
C GLU A 7 -9.97 -2.27 2.42
N ARG A 8 -9.13 -3.19 1.90
CA ARG A 8 -9.25 -3.68 0.53
C ARG A 8 -9.90 -5.06 0.42
N CYS A 9 -9.56 -5.98 1.32
CA CYS A 9 -10.05 -7.35 1.25
C CYS A 9 -10.86 -7.77 2.49
N GLY A 10 -11.03 -6.90 3.48
CA GLY A 10 -11.69 -7.24 4.75
C GLY A 10 -10.91 -8.22 5.63
N GLY A 11 -9.72 -8.64 5.19
CA GLY A 11 -8.88 -9.58 5.92
C GLY A 11 -8.30 -8.94 7.18
N GLN A 12 -8.41 -9.64 8.30
CA GLN A 12 -7.87 -9.25 9.59
C GLN A 12 -6.41 -9.72 9.71
N THR A 13 -5.48 -8.82 10.01
CA THR A 13 -4.05 -9.14 10.13
C THR A 13 -3.36 -8.32 11.22
N ALA A 14 -2.33 -8.89 11.83
CA ALA A 14 -1.53 -8.19 12.84
C ALA A 14 -0.62 -7.09 12.26
N LYS A 15 -0.40 -7.08 10.93
CA LYS A 15 0.47 -6.11 10.25
C LYS A 15 -0.21 -5.54 9.02
N VAL A 16 -0.80 -4.35 9.14
CA VAL A 16 -1.26 -3.54 8.01
C VAL A 16 -0.26 -2.44 7.69
N VAL A 17 -0.19 -2.05 6.42
CA VAL A 17 0.61 -0.92 5.93
C VAL A 17 -0.31 0.10 5.27
N LYS A 18 0.07 1.37 5.32
CA LYS A 18 -0.68 2.45 4.67
C LYS A 18 -0.25 2.59 3.22
N CYS A 19 -1.20 2.61 2.29
CA CYS A 19 -0.93 2.93 0.89
C CYS A 19 -0.72 4.45 0.73
N ASP A 20 0.37 4.89 0.11
CA ASP A 20 0.68 6.32 -0.04
C ASP A 20 -0.27 7.05 -1.01
N TYR A 21 -0.96 6.31 -1.90
CA TYR A 21 -1.76 6.87 -3.01
C TYR A 21 -3.28 6.85 -2.79
N CYS A 22 -3.75 6.03 -1.85
CA CYS A 22 -5.16 6.02 -1.46
C CYS A 22 -5.33 6.15 0.04
N SER A 23 -4.24 6.26 0.80
CA SER A 23 -4.20 6.39 2.26
C SER A 23 -4.90 5.28 3.05
N ARG A 24 -5.35 4.22 2.37
CA ARG A 24 -6.01 3.05 2.96
C ARG A 24 -5.00 2.14 3.65
N ARG A 25 -5.39 1.57 4.79
CA ARG A 25 -4.70 0.50 5.49
C ARG A 25 -4.95 -0.82 4.77
N ILE A 26 -3.87 -1.42 4.30
CA ILE A 26 -3.92 -2.64 3.53
C ILE A 26 -3.01 -3.69 4.16
N CYS A 27 -3.44 -4.95 4.10
CA CYS A 27 -2.58 -6.05 4.48
C CYS A 27 -1.44 -6.24 3.47
N ASN A 28 -0.34 -6.87 3.90
CA ASN A 28 0.79 -7.20 3.05
C ASN A 28 0.41 -7.86 1.69
N PRO A 29 -0.52 -8.83 1.60
CA PRO A 29 -0.90 -9.41 0.30
C PRO A 29 -1.69 -8.47 -0.61
N CYS A 30 -2.25 -7.38 -0.07
CA CYS A 30 -2.89 -6.33 -0.85
C CYS A 30 -1.91 -5.27 -1.37
N VAL A 31 -0.69 -5.25 -0.85
CA VAL A 31 0.43 -4.47 -1.40
C VAL A 31 0.80 -5.08 -2.75
N LYS A 32 0.99 -4.23 -3.77
CA LYS A 32 1.47 -4.67 -5.08
C LYS A 32 2.98 -4.48 -5.19
N SER A 33 3.47 -3.36 -4.70
CA SER A 33 4.89 -3.02 -4.72
C SER A 33 5.17 -2.08 -3.55
N SER A 34 6.40 -2.11 -3.08
CA SER A 34 6.92 -1.19 -2.07
C SER A 34 8.29 -0.68 -2.51
N LYS A 35 8.53 0.61 -2.37
CA LYS A 35 9.81 1.27 -2.64
C LYS A 35 10.40 1.74 -1.31
N ARG A 36 11.67 1.43 -1.08
CA ARG A 36 12.41 1.89 0.08
C ARG A 36 13.11 3.20 -0.26
N LYS A 37 12.75 4.31 0.42
CA LYS A 37 13.60 5.52 0.50
C LYS A 37 14.48 5.45 1.74
N LYS A 38 15.50 6.31 1.81
CA LYS A 38 16.48 6.34 2.92
C LYS A 38 15.82 6.42 4.32
N ILE A 39 14.69 7.11 4.43
CA ILE A 39 14.01 7.39 5.71
C ILE A 39 12.64 6.73 5.80
N ASP A 40 11.97 6.45 4.67
CA ASP A 40 10.59 5.96 4.66
C ASP A 40 10.33 4.91 3.58
N HIS A 41 9.31 4.07 3.78
CA HIS A 41 8.89 3.06 2.83
C HIS A 41 7.56 3.46 2.17
N ARG A 42 7.60 3.66 0.84
CA ARG A 42 6.42 3.93 0.04
C ARG A 42 5.73 2.64 -0.38
N TYR A 43 4.49 2.45 0.04
CA TYR A 43 3.68 1.30 -0.34
C TYR A 43 2.60 1.69 -1.35
N ILE A 44 2.42 0.89 -2.40
CA ILE A 44 1.31 1.01 -3.34
C ILE A 44 0.45 -0.24 -3.34
N CYS A 45 -0.86 -0.07 -3.20
CA CYS A 45 -1.83 -1.17 -3.22
C CYS A 45 -2.12 -1.67 -4.65
N LYS A 46 -2.61 -2.90 -4.77
CA LYS A 46 -3.05 -3.50 -6.05
C LYS A 46 -4.08 -2.67 -6.81
N GLY A 47 -4.89 -1.87 -6.15
CA GLY A 47 -5.91 -1.01 -6.78
C GLY A 47 -5.32 0.24 -7.38
N CYS A 48 -4.49 0.95 -6.59
CA CYS A 48 -3.73 2.09 -7.07
C CYS A 48 -2.78 1.72 -8.21
N TRP A 49 -2.29 0.48 -8.22
CA TRP A 49 -1.52 -0.03 -9.35
C TRP A 49 -2.33 -0.10 -10.65
N GLY A 50 -3.66 -0.33 -10.58
CA GLY A 50 -4.54 -0.33 -11.75
C GLY A 50 -4.72 1.05 -12.37
N SER A 51 -4.69 2.11 -11.56
CA SER A 51 -4.79 3.50 -12.05
C SER A 51 -3.48 3.96 -12.67
N ILE A 52 -3.49 4.27 -13.97
CA ILE A 52 -2.30 4.74 -14.71
C ILE A 52 -1.66 5.95 -14.02
N THR A 53 -2.44 6.95 -13.62
CA THR A 53 -1.92 8.16 -12.96
C THR A 53 -1.14 7.84 -11.70
N LYS A 54 -1.72 7.03 -10.79
CA LYS A 54 -1.09 6.67 -9.51
C LYS A 54 0.11 5.75 -9.71
N ARG A 55 0.05 4.82 -10.68
CA ARG A 55 1.17 3.98 -11.08
C ARG A 55 2.34 4.80 -11.61
N SER A 56 2.08 5.77 -12.48
CA SER A 56 3.10 6.66 -13.03
C SER A 56 3.74 7.50 -11.93
N MET A 57 2.95 8.11 -11.03
CA MET A 57 3.48 8.81 -9.86
C MET A 57 4.36 7.92 -8.98
N TYR A 58 3.99 6.65 -8.78
CA TYR A 58 4.82 5.69 -8.04
C TYR A 58 6.11 5.33 -8.75
N LYS A 59 6.08 5.14 -10.07
CA LYS A 59 7.28 4.87 -10.85
C LYS A 59 8.23 6.06 -10.86
N SER A 60 7.72 7.27 -11.07
CA SER A 60 8.48 8.52 -11.09
C SER A 60 8.95 8.98 -9.71
N ALA A 61 8.35 8.48 -8.63
CA ALA A 61 8.88 8.64 -7.28
C ALA A 61 10.17 7.83 -7.13
N ASN A 62 11.28 8.40 -7.61
CA ASN A 62 12.64 8.00 -7.26
C ASN A 62 13.12 8.86 -6.07
#